data_AF-A0A1L1ZY64-F1
#
_entry.id   AF-A0A1L1ZY64-F1
#
_cell.length_a   1.000
_cell.length_b   1.000
_cell.length_c   1.000
_cell.angle_alpha   90.00
_cell.angle_beta   90.00
_cell.angle_gamma   90.00
#
_symmetry.space_group_name_H-M   'P 1'
#
loop_
_entity.id
_entity.type
_entity.pdbx_description
1 polymer ?
#
loop_
_entity_poly.entity_id
_entity_poly.type
_entity_poly.pdbx_seq_one_letter_code
_entity_poly.pdbx_strand_id
1 'polypeptide(L)'
;MCNLICALCFAILLIFVAESKHSSSSSKSSESSHQNGQTASKFCRFIAMEYANGEGGAEHHHHRHRHHHQHHHGSNRTTTTDLQAVMEVIRLVSARLDLAQPVALYKWQHNQSIDDPVREAALLASVATQANASGVAADFAQQFFQDQINASKIIQFAYFADWQQNGAPNVTAPDLSTVTRPLINNVTSELVQALAPIQSIRFERKCPFDVAIGFAQLFGTQQINTNPEADRAKALCVALAHICAPIN
;
A
#
# COMPACT_ATOMS: atom_id res chain seq x y z
N MET A 1 -14.51 -16.76 -31.79
CA MET A 1 -14.82 -15.54 -31.01
C MET A 1 -13.65 -15.04 -30.13
N CYS A 2 -12.43 -15.60 -30.25
CA CYS A 2 -11.26 -15.20 -29.45
C CYS A 2 -10.48 -13.99 -30.02
N ASN A 3 -10.67 -13.62 -31.30
CA ASN A 3 -9.93 -12.53 -31.93
C ASN A 3 -10.53 -11.13 -31.71
N LEU A 4 -11.78 -11.00 -31.24
CA LEU A 4 -12.39 -9.68 -31.00
C LEU A 4 -11.97 -9.09 -29.63
N ILE A 5 -11.70 -9.93 -28.63
CA ILE A 5 -11.36 -9.49 -27.28
C ILE A 5 -9.91 -8.98 -27.20
N CYS A 6 -9.00 -9.55 -28.01
CA CYS A 6 -7.61 -9.11 -28.07
C CYS A 6 -7.44 -7.72 -28.74
N ALA A 7 -8.28 -7.40 -29.72
CA ALA A 7 -8.28 -6.09 -30.39
C ALA A 7 -8.83 -4.96 -29.48
N LEU A 8 -9.74 -5.29 -28.56
CA LEU A 8 -10.32 -4.35 -27.59
C LEU A 8 -9.32 -3.97 -26.48
N CYS A 9 -8.46 -4.89 -26.02
CA CYS A 9 -7.41 -4.56 -25.06
C CYS A 9 -6.31 -3.63 -25.65
N PHE A 10 -5.98 -3.78 -26.93
CA PHE A 10 -5.01 -2.90 -27.59
C PHE A 10 -5.56 -1.49 -27.87
N ALA A 11 -6.87 -1.39 -28.13
CA ALA A 11 -7.54 -0.10 -28.34
C ALA A 11 -7.67 0.73 -27.04
N ILE A 12 -7.91 0.09 -25.89
CA ILE A 12 -8.02 0.77 -24.59
C ILE A 12 -6.65 1.32 -24.12
N LEU A 13 -5.55 0.66 -24.46
CA LEU A 13 -4.20 1.15 -24.18
C LEU A 13 -3.82 2.39 -25.01
N LEU A 14 -4.39 2.55 -26.22
CA LEU A 14 -4.13 3.69 -27.11
C LEU A 14 -4.97 4.92 -26.78
N ILE A 15 -6.17 4.75 -26.21
CA ILE A 15 -7.01 5.88 -25.76
C ILE A 15 -6.34 6.61 -24.57
N PHE A 16 -5.71 5.87 -23.66
CA PHE A 16 -5.05 6.46 -22.49
C PHE A 16 -3.81 7.31 -22.80
N VAL A 17 -3.16 7.09 -23.96
CA VAL A 17 -1.98 7.86 -24.40
C VAL A 17 -2.39 9.16 -25.12
N ALA A 18 -3.58 9.22 -25.72
CA ALA A 18 -4.05 10.41 -26.43
C ALA A 18 -4.55 11.52 -25.50
N GLU A 19 -5.15 11.18 -24.35
CA GLU A 19 -5.69 12.15 -23.39
C GLU A 19 -4.61 12.95 -22.62
N SER A 20 -3.34 12.51 -22.62
CA SER A 20 -2.28 13.18 -21.85
C SER A 20 -1.75 14.48 -22.49
N LYS A 21 -2.06 14.74 -23.77
CA LYS A 21 -1.54 15.92 -24.49
C LYS A 21 -2.36 17.20 -24.36
N HIS A 22 -3.58 17.16 -23.80
CA HIS A 22 -4.49 18.31 -23.91
C HIS A 22 -4.62 19.21 -22.67
N SER A 23 -4.03 18.84 -21.52
CA SER A 23 -4.13 19.67 -20.30
C SER A 23 -2.79 20.32 -19.96
N SER A 24 -2.46 21.39 -20.69
CA SER A 24 -1.42 22.34 -20.28
C SER A 24 -1.98 23.76 -20.32
N SER A 25 -2.60 24.20 -19.23
CA SER A 25 -2.47 25.60 -18.78
C SER A 25 -3.03 25.82 -17.37
N SER A 26 -2.21 26.43 -16.52
CA SER A 26 -2.57 27.31 -15.39
C SER A 26 -3.07 26.68 -14.07
N SER A 27 -2.20 26.52 -13.07
CA SER A 27 -1.97 27.47 -11.96
C SER A 27 -1.26 26.79 -10.77
N LYS A 28 0.01 27.17 -10.55
CA LYS A 28 0.92 26.60 -9.55
C LYS A 28 0.58 27.07 -8.14
N SER A 29 -0.08 26.25 -7.32
CA SER A 29 0.15 26.15 -5.86
C SER A 29 -0.85 25.21 -5.15
N SER A 30 -2.01 24.92 -5.74
CA SER A 30 -3.01 23.96 -5.21
C SER A 30 -2.95 22.56 -5.85
N GLU A 31 -2.10 22.39 -6.86
CA GLU A 31 -2.09 21.24 -7.78
C GLU A 31 -1.33 20.02 -7.23
N SER A 32 -0.36 20.23 -6.32
CA SER A 32 0.44 19.18 -5.71
C SER A 32 -0.41 18.21 -4.87
N SER A 33 -1.33 18.73 -4.06
CA SER A 33 -2.21 17.94 -3.20
C SER A 33 -3.25 17.15 -4.02
N HIS A 34 -3.72 17.74 -5.12
CA HIS A 34 -4.74 17.13 -5.98
C HIS A 34 -4.16 16.06 -6.92
N GLN A 35 -2.96 16.28 -7.50
CA GLN A 35 -2.28 15.30 -8.36
C GLN A 35 -1.76 14.08 -7.58
N ASN A 36 -1.27 14.28 -6.35
CA ASN A 36 -0.87 13.19 -5.47
C ASN A 36 -2.07 12.30 -5.11
N GLY A 37 -3.23 12.91 -4.79
CA GLY A 37 -4.48 12.19 -4.55
C GLY A 37 -5.01 11.44 -5.77
N GLN A 38 -4.81 11.97 -6.98
CA GLN A 38 -5.28 11.35 -8.23
C GLN A 38 -4.41 10.16 -8.66
N THR A 39 -3.11 10.20 -8.38
CA THR A 39 -2.17 9.10 -8.64
C THR A 39 -2.38 7.95 -7.66
N ALA A 40 -2.53 8.25 -6.36
CA ALA A 40 -2.92 7.28 -5.35
C ALA A 40 -4.28 6.63 -5.70
N SER A 41 -5.26 7.41 -6.17
CA SER A 41 -6.56 6.88 -6.62
C SER A 41 -6.47 5.95 -7.84
N LYS A 42 -5.59 6.22 -8.81
CA LYS A 42 -5.35 5.33 -9.95
C LYS A 42 -4.63 4.05 -9.55
N PHE A 43 -3.66 4.13 -8.64
CA PHE A 43 -2.99 2.97 -8.06
C PHE A 43 -3.98 2.11 -7.26
N CYS A 44 -4.81 2.72 -6.41
CA CYS A 44 -5.90 2.05 -5.69
C CYS A 44 -6.88 1.37 -6.65
N ARG A 45 -7.22 2.01 -7.77
CA ARG A 45 -8.09 1.43 -8.81
C ARG A 45 -7.42 0.27 -9.55
N PHE A 46 -6.13 0.36 -9.85
CA PHE A 46 -5.39 -0.74 -10.49
C PHE A 46 -5.29 -1.95 -9.58
N ILE A 47 -4.90 -1.73 -8.31
CA ILE A 47 -4.92 -2.74 -7.25
C ILE A 47 -6.34 -3.32 -7.14
N ALA A 48 -7.37 -2.51 -6.86
CA ALA A 48 -8.75 -2.97 -6.67
C ALA A 48 -9.40 -3.63 -7.91
N MET A 49 -9.12 -3.18 -9.14
CA MET A 49 -9.63 -3.83 -10.37
C MET A 49 -8.99 -5.20 -10.59
N GLU A 50 -7.74 -5.40 -10.20
CA GLU A 50 -7.08 -6.71 -10.29
C GLU A 50 -7.60 -7.67 -9.19
N TYR A 51 -7.93 -7.18 -7.98
CA TYR A 51 -8.57 -7.99 -6.93
C TYR A 51 -9.99 -8.46 -7.28
N ALA A 52 -10.71 -7.71 -8.10
CA ALA A 52 -12.09 -8.06 -8.48
C ALA A 52 -12.19 -9.16 -9.56
N ASN A 53 -11.11 -9.43 -10.31
CA ASN A 53 -11.12 -10.33 -11.47
C ASN A 53 -10.55 -11.74 -11.21
N GLY A 54 -10.47 -12.15 -9.94
CA GLY A 54 -10.02 -13.48 -9.54
C GLY A 54 -11.03 -14.60 -9.84
N GLU A 55 -11.34 -14.86 -11.12
CA GLU A 55 -11.95 -16.12 -11.56
C GLU A 55 -11.01 -16.85 -12.56
N GLY A 56 -10.41 -17.94 -12.07
CA GLY A 56 -10.25 -19.17 -12.86
C GLY A 56 -8.94 -19.39 -13.63
N GLY A 57 -8.18 -20.40 -13.19
CA GLY A 57 -7.67 -21.43 -14.11
C GLY A 57 -6.18 -21.41 -14.42
N ALA A 58 -5.41 -22.18 -13.65
CA ALA A 58 -4.12 -22.68 -14.08
C ALA A 58 -4.28 -23.68 -15.24
N GLU A 59 -3.54 -23.53 -16.34
CA GLU A 59 -3.25 -24.67 -17.21
C GLU A 59 -1.90 -24.52 -17.93
N HIS A 60 -1.03 -25.50 -17.68
CA HIS A 60 0.21 -25.73 -18.39
C HIS A 60 -0.08 -26.12 -19.84
N HIS A 61 0.46 -25.40 -20.82
CA HIS A 61 0.69 -25.98 -22.14
C HIS A 61 2.05 -25.57 -22.74
N HIS A 62 2.78 -26.61 -23.09
CA HIS A 62 4.10 -26.66 -23.68
C HIS A 62 4.01 -26.24 -25.16
N HIS A 63 4.62 -25.13 -25.56
CA HIS A 63 4.92 -24.90 -26.98
C HIS A 63 6.28 -24.23 -27.20
N ARG A 64 7.19 -25.01 -27.78
CA ARG A 64 8.53 -24.65 -28.23
C ARG A 64 8.41 -23.76 -29.47
N HIS A 65 8.84 -22.50 -29.36
CA HIS A 65 9.34 -21.73 -30.51
C HIS A 65 10.66 -21.06 -30.15
N ARG A 66 11.70 -21.50 -30.86
CA ARG A 66 13.09 -21.04 -30.77
C ARG A 66 13.23 -19.81 -31.66
N HIS A 67 13.44 -18.63 -31.08
CA HIS A 67 14.04 -17.49 -31.76
C HIS A 67 15.19 -16.93 -30.92
N HIS A 68 16.37 -16.87 -31.53
CA HIS A 68 17.55 -16.19 -31.02
C HIS A 68 17.24 -14.71 -30.79
N HIS A 69 17.51 -14.18 -29.60
CA HIS A 69 18.20 -12.90 -29.41
C HIS A 69 18.61 -12.69 -27.93
N GLN A 70 19.92 -12.45 -27.77
CA GLN A 70 20.63 -11.76 -26.69
C GLN A 70 20.52 -12.23 -25.21
N HIS A 71 21.68 -12.62 -24.69
CA HIS A 71 21.98 -12.82 -23.29
C HIS A 71 21.75 -11.54 -22.46
N HIS A 72 20.66 -11.51 -21.69
CA HIS A 72 20.50 -10.67 -20.49
C HIS A 72 20.45 -11.57 -19.23
N HIS A 73 21.57 -12.21 -18.88
CA HIS A 73 21.65 -13.06 -17.68
C HIS A 73 21.77 -12.28 -16.36
N GLY A 74 21.62 -10.96 -16.36
CA GLY A 74 21.62 -10.11 -15.15
C GLY A 74 20.25 -9.65 -14.65
N SER A 75 19.17 -9.75 -15.45
CA SER A 75 17.90 -9.08 -15.14
C SER A 75 17.00 -9.85 -14.16
N ASN A 76 16.95 -11.18 -14.23
CA ASN A 76 15.98 -11.97 -13.47
C ASN A 76 16.32 -12.16 -11.98
N ARG A 77 17.57 -11.91 -11.56
CA ARG A 77 17.98 -12.06 -10.15
C ARG A 77 17.64 -10.81 -9.34
N THR A 78 17.77 -9.63 -9.95
CA THR A 78 17.40 -8.35 -9.33
C THR A 78 15.88 -8.24 -9.15
N THR A 79 15.08 -8.61 -10.17
CA THR A 79 13.61 -8.57 -10.08
C THR A 79 13.04 -9.44 -8.96
N THR A 80 13.60 -10.62 -8.72
CA THR A 80 13.16 -11.49 -7.62
C THR A 80 13.51 -10.90 -6.26
N THR A 81 14.65 -10.22 -6.14
CA THR A 81 15.08 -9.59 -4.89
C THR A 81 14.23 -8.34 -4.59
N ASP A 82 13.92 -7.55 -5.63
CA ASP A 82 13.08 -6.36 -5.53
C ASP A 82 11.65 -6.73 -5.12
N LEU A 83 11.07 -7.75 -5.76
CA LEU A 83 9.75 -8.27 -5.40
C LEU A 83 9.72 -8.78 -3.95
N GLN A 84 10.76 -9.48 -3.50
CA GLN A 84 10.86 -9.93 -2.11
C GLN A 84 10.90 -8.75 -1.12
N ALA A 85 11.66 -7.70 -1.42
CA ALA A 85 11.69 -6.49 -0.60
C ALA A 85 10.32 -5.82 -0.52
N VAL A 86 9.61 -5.73 -1.64
CA VAL A 86 8.25 -5.20 -1.71
C VAL A 86 7.27 -6.04 -0.90
N MET A 87 7.30 -7.35 -1.04
CA MET A 87 6.46 -8.27 -0.26
C MET A 87 6.70 -8.12 1.24
N GLU A 88 7.96 -7.97 1.66
CA GLU A 88 8.30 -7.78 3.07
C GLU A 88 7.71 -6.48 3.62
N VAL A 89 7.80 -5.38 2.87
CA VAL A 89 7.14 -4.12 3.25
C VAL A 89 5.63 -4.29 3.35
N ILE A 90 4.99 -4.95 2.38
CA ILE A 90 3.54 -5.20 2.40
C ILE A 90 3.13 -6.03 3.62
N ARG A 91 3.91 -7.07 3.96
CA ARG A 91 3.69 -7.91 5.14
C ARG A 91 3.76 -7.09 6.43
N LEU A 92 4.79 -6.26 6.58
CA LEU A 92 4.99 -5.39 7.74
C LEU A 92 3.91 -4.31 7.86
N VAL A 93 3.49 -3.71 6.74
CA VAL A 93 2.35 -2.78 6.69
C VAL A 93 1.08 -3.47 7.20
N SER A 94 0.77 -4.67 6.70
CA SER A 94 -0.40 -5.44 7.16
C SER A 94 -0.33 -5.74 8.65
N ALA A 95 0.81 -6.23 9.14
CA ALA A 95 1.01 -6.51 10.56
C ALA A 95 0.85 -5.25 11.44
N ARG A 96 1.28 -4.09 10.95
CA ARG A 96 1.07 -2.81 11.64
C ARG A 96 -0.41 -2.42 11.66
N LEU A 97 -1.15 -2.68 10.58
CA LEU A 97 -2.58 -2.40 10.49
C LEU A 97 -3.42 -3.33 11.37
N ASP A 98 -3.00 -4.58 11.61
CA ASP A 98 -3.64 -5.48 12.58
C ASP A 98 -3.71 -4.90 14.00
N LEU A 99 -2.75 -4.04 14.35
CA LEU A 99 -2.72 -3.36 15.65
C LEU A 99 -3.73 -2.20 15.74
N ALA A 100 -4.41 -1.82 14.66
CA ALA A 100 -5.39 -0.72 14.68
C ALA A 100 -6.66 -1.08 15.46
N GLN A 101 -7.14 -2.33 15.39
CA GLN A 101 -8.30 -2.77 16.16
C GLN A 101 -8.10 -2.68 17.69
N PRO A 102 -7.02 -3.23 18.29
CA PRO A 102 -6.82 -3.10 19.73
C PRO A 102 -6.62 -1.64 20.16
N VAL A 103 -6.01 -0.79 19.32
CA VAL A 103 -5.95 0.67 19.57
C VAL A 103 -7.35 1.27 19.59
N ALA A 104 -8.19 0.94 18.62
CA ALA A 104 -9.57 1.40 18.57
C ALA A 104 -10.31 0.98 19.85
N LEU A 105 -10.20 -0.30 20.24
CA LEU A 105 -10.92 -0.83 21.39
C LEU A 105 -10.52 -0.12 22.68
N TYR A 106 -9.21 0.10 22.87
CA TYR A 106 -8.72 0.85 24.03
C TYR A 106 -9.29 2.27 24.03
N LYS A 107 -9.18 2.99 22.91
CA LYS A 107 -9.66 4.36 22.81
C LYS A 107 -11.16 4.47 23.05
N TRP A 108 -11.94 3.53 22.50
CA TRP A 108 -13.37 3.43 22.73
C TRP A 108 -13.70 3.27 24.21
N GLN A 109 -13.08 2.29 24.89
CA GLN A 109 -13.32 2.01 26.30
C GLN A 109 -12.89 3.15 27.24
N HIS A 110 -11.91 3.95 26.83
CA HIS A 110 -11.37 5.06 27.62
C HIS A 110 -11.87 6.44 27.16
N ASN A 111 -12.85 6.49 26.24
CA ASN A 111 -13.37 7.74 25.65
C ASN A 111 -12.27 8.67 25.08
N GLN A 112 -11.25 8.08 24.44
CA GLN A 112 -10.15 8.80 23.81
C GLN A 112 -10.41 9.06 22.33
N SER A 113 -9.91 10.20 21.84
CA SER A 113 -9.94 10.56 20.42
C SER A 113 -9.09 9.60 19.57
N ILE A 114 -9.55 9.32 18.34
CA ILE A 114 -8.75 8.62 17.33
C ILE A 114 -7.58 9.49 16.88
N ASP A 115 -7.80 10.78 16.65
CA ASP A 115 -6.74 11.73 16.33
C ASP A 115 -5.89 12.06 17.56
N ASP A 116 -4.57 11.97 17.41
CA ASP A 116 -3.58 12.35 18.42
C ASP A 116 -2.40 13.06 17.73
N PRO A 117 -2.56 14.35 17.36
CA PRO A 117 -1.55 15.08 16.59
C PRO A 117 -0.19 15.15 17.28
N VAL A 118 -0.15 15.19 18.61
CA VAL A 118 1.09 15.24 19.39
C VAL A 118 1.84 13.91 19.26
N ARG A 119 1.14 12.78 19.40
CA ARG A 119 1.77 11.46 19.21
C ARG A 119 2.17 11.20 17.77
N GLU A 120 1.35 11.64 16.81
CA GLU A 120 1.62 11.50 15.38
C GLU A 120 2.89 12.27 14.98
N ALA A 121 3.03 13.52 15.43
CA ALA A 121 4.24 14.31 15.21
C ALA A 121 5.48 13.64 15.85
N ALA A 122 5.36 13.12 17.07
CA ALA A 122 6.45 12.41 17.73
C ALA A 122 6.85 11.11 17.00
N LEU A 123 5.89 10.37 16.43
CA LEU A 123 6.15 9.21 15.60
C LEU A 123 6.94 9.60 14.34
N LEU A 124 6.50 10.63 13.60
CA LEU A 124 7.15 11.08 12.37
C LEU A 124 8.58 11.60 12.62
N ALA A 125 8.81 12.28 13.76
CA ALA A 125 10.15 12.70 14.16
C ALA A 125 11.07 11.51 14.48
N SER A 126 10.55 10.50 15.18
CA SER A 126 11.29 9.26 15.46
C SER A 126 11.61 8.48 14.18
N VAL A 127 10.65 8.36 13.27
CA VAL A 127 10.82 7.72 11.96
C VAL A 127 11.91 8.41 11.14
N ALA A 128 11.92 9.74 11.08
CA ALA A 128 12.97 10.48 10.37
C ALA A 128 14.37 10.19 10.93
N THR A 129 14.49 10.09 12.25
CA THR A 129 15.76 9.76 12.91
C THR A 129 16.21 8.33 12.58
N GLN A 130 15.31 7.36 12.67
CA GLN A 130 15.61 5.96 12.32
C GLN A 130 15.94 5.79 10.84
N ALA A 131 15.21 6.48 9.96
CA ALA A 131 15.41 6.44 8.52
C ALA A 131 16.85 6.86 8.16
N ASN A 132 17.31 8.01 8.69
CA ASN A 132 18.68 8.47 8.49
C ASN A 132 19.72 7.45 8.97
N ALA A 133 19.49 6.82 10.13
CA ALA A 133 20.38 5.78 10.66
C ALA A 133 20.41 4.51 9.80
N SER A 134 19.34 4.22 9.05
CA SER A 134 19.23 3.09 8.12
C SER A 134 19.55 3.44 6.66
N GLY A 135 20.03 4.66 6.37
CA GLY A 135 20.32 5.11 5.00
C GLY A 135 19.08 5.41 4.14
N VAL A 136 17.91 5.54 4.78
CA VAL A 136 16.65 5.92 4.13
C VAL A 136 16.48 7.43 4.21
N ALA A 137 16.08 8.05 3.10
CA ALA A 137 15.77 9.46 3.02
C ALA A 137 14.61 9.80 3.96
N ALA A 138 14.83 10.76 4.86
CA ALA A 138 13.88 11.10 5.92
C ALA A 138 12.52 11.57 5.37
N ASP A 139 12.51 12.30 4.26
CA ASP A 139 11.30 12.78 3.58
C ASP A 139 10.47 11.61 3.03
N PHE A 140 11.11 10.63 2.39
CA PHE A 140 10.45 9.41 1.93
C PHE A 140 9.84 8.63 3.11
N ALA A 141 10.61 8.41 4.17
CA ALA A 141 10.13 7.69 5.34
C ALA A 141 8.97 8.44 6.03
N GLN A 142 9.06 9.76 6.19
CA GLN A 142 7.99 10.56 6.79
C GLN A 142 6.70 10.52 5.96
N GLN A 143 6.79 10.67 4.63
CA GLN A 143 5.62 10.57 3.75
C GLN A 143 4.97 9.18 3.84
N PHE A 144 5.78 8.13 3.79
CA PHE A 144 5.30 6.76 3.92
C PHE A 144 4.65 6.48 5.29
N PHE A 145 5.19 7.02 6.39
CA PHE A 145 4.60 6.85 7.72
C PHE A 145 3.40 7.76 7.98
N GLN A 146 3.28 8.89 7.30
CA GLN A 146 2.05 9.67 7.29
C GLN A 146 0.91 8.85 6.66
N ASP A 147 1.18 8.14 5.58
CA ASP A 147 0.24 7.19 4.97
C ASP A 147 -0.14 6.06 5.94
N GLN A 148 0.83 5.51 6.70
CA GLN A 148 0.56 4.49 7.72
C GLN A 148 -0.35 4.99 8.86
N ILE A 149 -0.21 6.25 9.27
CA ILE A 149 -1.08 6.88 10.28
C ILE A 149 -2.50 6.99 9.72
N ASN A 150 -2.63 7.53 8.50
CA ASN A 150 -3.92 7.71 7.83
C ASN A 150 -4.64 6.36 7.64
N ALA A 151 -3.92 5.34 7.19
CA ALA A 151 -4.44 3.99 7.03
C ALA A 151 -4.91 3.36 8.34
N SER A 152 -4.15 3.51 9.42
CA SER A 152 -4.57 3.01 10.74
C SER A 152 -5.83 3.72 11.25
N LYS A 153 -5.97 5.03 10.99
CA LYS A 153 -7.17 5.79 11.36
C LYS A 153 -8.41 5.31 10.61
N ILE A 154 -8.29 4.95 9.33
CA ILE A 154 -9.40 4.37 8.55
C ILE A 154 -9.99 3.14 9.27
N ILE A 155 -9.13 2.21 9.69
CA ILE A 155 -9.56 1.02 10.43
C ILE A 155 -10.17 1.39 11.79
N GLN A 156 -9.54 2.30 12.53
CA GLN A 156 -10.08 2.74 13.84
C GLN A 156 -11.46 3.39 13.71
N PHE A 157 -11.67 4.25 12.71
CA PHE A 157 -12.97 4.88 12.47
C PHE A 157 -14.04 3.86 12.06
N ALA A 158 -13.67 2.85 11.25
CA ALA A 158 -14.58 1.78 10.88
C ALA A 158 -15.08 1.00 12.11
N TYR A 159 -14.18 0.66 13.04
CA TYR A 159 -14.56 0.02 14.31
C TYR A 159 -15.42 0.92 15.19
N PHE A 160 -15.10 2.21 15.31
CA PHE A 160 -15.93 3.14 16.09
C PHE A 160 -17.35 3.23 15.52
N ALA A 161 -17.48 3.32 14.18
CA ALA A 161 -18.78 3.38 13.52
C ALA A 161 -19.59 2.09 13.70
N ASP A 162 -18.93 0.92 13.66
CA ASP A 162 -19.54 -0.38 13.94
C ASP A 162 -20.01 -0.47 15.40
N TRP A 163 -19.15 -0.15 16.36
CA TRP A 163 -19.47 -0.23 17.79
C TRP A 163 -20.52 0.79 18.24
N GLN A 164 -20.62 1.92 17.55
CA GLN A 164 -21.70 2.86 17.79
C GLN A 164 -23.08 2.30 17.42
N GLN A 165 -23.15 1.39 16.44
CA GLN A 165 -24.40 0.77 15.97
C GLN A 165 -24.70 -0.55 16.67
N ASN A 166 -23.67 -1.38 16.83
CA ASN A 166 -23.80 -2.78 17.23
C ASN A 166 -23.30 -3.05 18.67
N GLY A 167 -22.67 -2.06 19.30
CA GLY A 167 -21.97 -2.20 20.57
C GLY A 167 -20.54 -2.71 20.39
N ALA A 168 -19.63 -2.26 21.26
CA ALA A 168 -18.28 -2.78 21.32
C ALA A 168 -18.24 -4.18 21.97
N PRO A 169 -17.27 -5.04 21.61
CA PRO A 169 -17.10 -6.33 22.26
C PRO A 169 -16.82 -6.16 23.75
N ASN A 170 -17.41 -7.04 24.58
CA ASN A 170 -17.20 -7.07 26.03
C ASN A 170 -15.90 -7.81 26.40
N VAL A 171 -14.77 -7.31 25.90
CA VAL A 171 -13.43 -7.80 26.21
C VAL A 171 -12.56 -6.63 26.61
N THR A 172 -11.67 -6.79 27.58
CA THR A 172 -10.78 -5.71 28.01
C THR A 172 -9.72 -5.43 26.95
N ALA A 173 -9.60 -4.17 26.54
CA ALA A 173 -8.54 -3.77 25.62
C ALA A 173 -7.15 -3.94 26.27
N PRO A 174 -6.13 -4.42 25.54
CA PRO A 174 -4.75 -4.34 25.99
C PRO A 174 -4.37 -2.87 26.26
N ASP A 175 -3.54 -2.63 27.27
CA ASP A 175 -3.13 -1.27 27.60
C ASP A 175 -2.39 -0.62 26.43
N LEU A 176 -2.85 0.56 26.02
CA LEU A 176 -2.32 1.23 24.84
C LEU A 176 -0.85 1.64 25.03
N SER A 177 -0.46 2.07 26.23
CA SER A 177 0.87 2.62 26.48
C SER A 177 1.93 1.54 26.65
N THR A 178 1.61 0.50 27.40
CA THR A 178 2.56 -0.51 27.88
C THR A 178 2.53 -1.80 27.08
N VAL A 179 1.47 -2.07 26.32
CA VAL A 179 1.36 -3.29 25.50
C VAL A 179 1.32 -2.94 24.01
N THR A 180 0.34 -2.17 23.57
CA THR A 180 0.11 -1.97 22.13
C THR A 180 1.14 -1.04 21.48
N ARG A 181 1.51 0.07 22.13
CA ARG A 181 2.53 1.00 21.59
C ARG A 181 3.91 0.35 21.41
N PRO A 182 4.43 -0.48 22.33
CA PRO A 182 5.66 -1.24 22.09
C PRO A 182 5.59 -2.13 20.84
N LEU A 183 4.49 -2.86 20.63
CA LEU A 183 4.30 -3.67 19.42
C LEU A 183 4.31 -2.81 18.15
N ILE A 184 3.62 -1.66 18.16
CA ILE A 184 3.63 -0.70 17.06
C ILE A 184 5.05 -0.17 16.80
N ASN A 185 5.81 0.15 17.85
CA ASN A 185 7.17 0.67 17.73
C ASN A 185 8.14 -0.39 17.14
N ASN A 186 7.97 -1.66 17.51
CA ASN A 186 8.78 -2.76 16.96
C ASN A 186 8.54 -2.90 15.44
N VAL A 187 7.27 -3.04 15.04
CA VAL A 187 6.92 -3.15 13.60
C VAL A 187 7.31 -1.87 12.85
N THR A 188 7.21 -0.69 13.47
CA THR A 188 7.69 0.57 12.89
C THR A 188 9.18 0.53 12.60
N SER A 189 9.99 -0.01 13.52
CA SER A 189 11.45 -0.09 13.36
C SER A 189 11.83 -1.09 12.26
N GLU A 190 11.17 -2.25 12.21
CA GLU A 190 11.32 -3.24 11.12
C GLU A 190 10.95 -2.63 9.77
N LEU A 191 9.84 -1.90 9.72
CA LEU A 191 9.33 -1.28 8.50
C LEU A 191 10.25 -0.17 7.99
N VAL A 192 10.84 0.64 8.86
CA VAL A 192 11.87 1.64 8.46
C VAL A 192 13.07 0.95 7.81
N GLN A 193 13.55 -0.16 8.37
CA GLN A 193 14.67 -0.91 7.79
C GLN A 193 14.31 -1.52 6.43
N ALA A 194 13.08 -2.05 6.31
CA ALA A 194 12.58 -2.61 5.05
C ALA A 194 12.43 -1.57 3.93
N LEU A 195 12.38 -0.26 4.23
CA LEU A 195 12.36 0.79 3.22
C LEU A 195 13.72 1.02 2.52
N ALA A 196 14.84 0.57 3.10
CA ALA A 196 16.17 0.76 2.52
C ALA A 196 16.30 0.17 1.10
N PRO A 197 15.96 -1.11 0.83
CA PRO A 197 15.96 -1.64 -0.53
C PRO A 197 14.89 -0.99 -1.44
N ILE A 198 13.79 -0.51 -0.87
CA ILE A 198 12.72 0.16 -1.64
C ILE A 198 13.20 1.50 -2.19
N GLN A 199 14.05 2.22 -1.46
CA GLN A 199 14.53 3.54 -1.86
C GLN A 199 15.21 3.55 -3.23
N SER A 200 15.96 2.50 -3.59
CA SER A 200 16.60 2.41 -4.91
C SER A 200 15.59 2.10 -6.03
N ILE A 201 14.58 1.28 -5.74
CA ILE A 201 13.64 0.80 -6.77
C ILE A 201 12.41 1.69 -6.94
N ARG A 202 12.09 2.56 -5.96
CA ARG A 202 10.86 3.38 -5.98
C ARG A 202 10.73 4.31 -7.17
N PHE A 203 11.84 4.67 -7.82
CA PHE A 203 11.87 5.52 -9.01
C PHE A 203 11.83 4.72 -10.31
N GLU A 204 11.91 3.39 -10.24
CA GLU A 204 11.85 2.56 -11.42
C GLU A 204 10.41 2.40 -11.90
N ARG A 205 10.24 2.34 -13.23
CA ARG A 205 8.92 2.10 -13.86
C ARG A 205 8.27 0.79 -13.43
N LYS A 206 9.06 -0.18 -12.96
CA LYS A 206 8.58 -1.47 -12.50
C LYS A 206 8.00 -1.45 -11.07
N CYS A 207 8.28 -0.42 -10.25
CA CYS A 207 7.85 -0.38 -8.85
C CYS A 207 6.33 -0.60 -8.68
N PRO A 208 5.43 0.07 -9.42
CA PRO A 208 3.99 -0.18 -9.28
C PRO A 208 3.58 -1.63 -9.62
N PHE A 209 4.28 -2.26 -10.58
CA PHE A 209 4.04 -3.65 -10.95
C PHE A 209 4.52 -4.61 -9.85
N ASP A 210 5.71 -4.38 -9.28
CA ASP A 210 6.24 -5.20 -8.19
C ASP A 210 5.33 -5.12 -6.96
N VAL A 211 4.77 -3.94 -6.63
CA VAL A 211 3.78 -3.78 -5.54
C VAL A 211 2.48 -4.52 -5.84
N ALA A 212 1.98 -4.45 -7.08
CA ALA A 212 0.78 -5.18 -7.46
C ALA A 212 0.98 -6.71 -7.40
N ILE A 213 2.10 -7.22 -7.91
CA ILE A 213 2.46 -8.64 -7.83
C ILE A 213 2.60 -9.08 -6.37
N GLY A 214 3.32 -8.31 -5.55
CA GLY A 214 3.53 -8.62 -4.15
C GLY A 214 2.22 -8.67 -3.35
N PHE A 215 1.31 -7.73 -3.60
CA PHE A 215 -0.01 -7.75 -2.98
C PHE A 215 -0.81 -8.98 -3.44
N ALA A 216 -0.84 -9.28 -4.75
CA ALA A 216 -1.58 -10.43 -5.28
C ALA A 216 -1.07 -11.76 -4.69
N GLN A 217 0.24 -11.90 -4.50
CA GLN A 217 0.84 -13.08 -3.88
C GLN A 217 0.51 -13.22 -2.40
N LEU A 218 0.35 -12.10 -1.67
CA LEU A 218 0.06 -12.12 -0.23
C LEU A 218 -1.44 -12.21 0.09
N PHE A 219 -2.30 -11.61 -0.75
CA PHE A 219 -3.71 -11.39 -0.43
C PHE A 219 -4.68 -11.82 -1.53
N GLY A 220 -4.21 -12.33 -2.68
CA GLY A 220 -5.06 -12.74 -3.81
C GLY A 220 -6.02 -13.89 -3.52
N THR A 221 -5.92 -14.54 -2.35
CA THR A 221 -6.79 -15.64 -1.91
C THR A 221 -7.73 -15.28 -0.76
N GLN A 222 -7.69 -14.04 -0.26
CA GLN A 222 -8.49 -13.62 0.88
C GLN A 222 -9.95 -13.36 0.44
N GLN A 223 -10.90 -14.08 1.03
CA GLN A 223 -12.32 -13.84 0.85
C GLN A 223 -12.71 -12.53 1.55
N ILE A 224 -13.33 -11.61 0.82
CA ILE A 224 -13.83 -10.36 1.38
C ILE A 224 -15.14 -10.65 2.13
N ASN A 225 -15.07 -10.79 3.45
CA ASN A 225 -16.27 -10.81 4.29
C ASN A 225 -16.70 -9.38 4.63
N THR A 226 -18.01 -9.15 4.63
CA THR A 226 -18.62 -7.83 4.83
C THR A 226 -18.70 -7.48 6.32
N ASN A 227 -17.61 -6.93 6.88
CA ASN A 227 -17.56 -5.96 7.99
C ASN A 227 -16.17 -5.26 7.98
N PRO A 228 -15.59 -4.57 9.01
CA PRO A 228 -14.41 -3.66 8.92
C PRO A 228 -13.18 -4.07 8.08
N GLU A 229 -13.10 -5.33 7.69
CA GLU A 229 -12.24 -5.88 6.66
C GLU A 229 -12.39 -5.23 5.27
N ALA A 230 -13.58 -4.72 4.91
CA ALA A 230 -13.76 -3.93 3.67
C ALA A 230 -12.93 -2.63 3.68
N ASP A 231 -12.77 -2.01 4.84
CA ASP A 231 -11.89 -0.85 5.02
C ASP A 231 -10.42 -1.23 5.14
N ARG A 232 -10.09 -2.51 5.36
CA ARG A 232 -8.70 -2.99 5.39
C ARG A 232 -8.03 -2.91 4.02
N ALA A 233 -8.73 -3.31 2.95
CA ALA A 233 -8.21 -3.17 1.58
C ALA A 233 -7.93 -1.70 1.23
N LYS A 234 -8.86 -0.81 1.61
CA LYS A 234 -8.70 0.64 1.47
C LYS A 234 -7.53 1.17 2.31
N ALA A 235 -7.40 0.73 3.56
CA ALA A 235 -6.29 1.11 4.43
C ALA A 235 -4.94 0.65 3.88
N LEU A 236 -4.84 -0.58 3.37
CA LEU A 236 -3.63 -1.06 2.69
C LEU A 236 -3.27 -0.22 1.47
N CYS A 237 -4.27 0.16 0.66
CA CYS A 237 -4.04 1.03 -0.48
C CYS A 237 -3.52 2.42 -0.06
N VAL A 238 -4.13 3.01 0.98
CA VAL A 238 -3.66 4.29 1.54
C VAL A 238 -2.25 4.17 2.09
N ALA A 239 -1.96 3.09 2.83
CA ALA A 239 -0.64 2.84 3.41
C ALA A 239 0.47 2.71 2.36
N LEU A 240 0.16 2.23 1.16
CA LEU A 240 1.16 2.03 0.10
C LEU A 240 1.17 3.15 -0.94
N ALA A 241 0.38 4.22 -0.75
CA ALA A 241 0.13 5.25 -1.76
C ALA A 241 1.41 5.93 -2.29
N HIS A 242 2.41 6.16 -1.44
CA HIS A 242 3.66 6.84 -1.81
C HIS A 242 4.90 5.93 -1.75
N ILE A 243 4.72 4.60 -1.76
CA ILE A 243 5.87 3.67 -1.79
C ILE A 243 6.69 3.83 -3.08
N CYS A 244 6.02 3.96 -4.22
CA CYS A 244 6.63 4.30 -5.51
C CYS A 244 6.58 5.81 -5.75
N ALA A 245 7.63 6.36 -6.36
CA ALA A 245 7.65 7.74 -6.80
C ALA A 245 6.78 7.92 -8.06
N PRO A 246 6.21 9.11 -8.30
CA PRO A 246 5.56 9.43 -9.57
C PRO A 246 6.56 9.27 -10.73
N ILE A 247 6.11 8.67 -11.83
CA ILE A 247 6.89 8.60 -13.07
C ILE A 247 6.77 9.97 -13.75
N ASN A 248 7.88 10.70 -13.86
CA ASN A 248 7.98 11.93 -14.64
C ASN A 248 7.99 11.66 -16.15
#